data_AF-A0AAD6XRA6-F1
#
_entry.id   AF-A0AAD6XRA6-F1
#
_cell.length_a   1.000
_cell.length_b   1.000
_cell.length_c   1.000
_cell.angle_alpha   90.00
_cell.angle_beta   90.00
_cell.angle_gamma   90.00
#
_symmetry.space_group_name_H-M   'P 1'
#
loop_
_entity.id
_entity.type
_entity.pdbx_description
1 polymer ?
#
loop_
_entity_poly.entity_id
_entity_poly.type
_entity_poly.pdbx_seq_one_letter_code
_entity_poly.pdbx_strand_id
1 'polypeptide(L)'
;MCRDYGLGVSGNKSTLSTRLQEFSVKFCNDPASCNITPVKRRSHKGPREGPKKTQPKQSANRRAAIIDTERVTERSKDTRTTDEMKDLLLWADRTRARLPYKPPKPDTAQPSIVPQTALNPRGDLSARSLDDRMQMIESHLATLAAASVATAPYQAFHPPTTSPVQPIPSPDYVIYDHAAQSPYNSYPIYNMESSNWEPTSEFQSSHVHHLDENITISASTFALSHVKLPKTSLSTSCVPNVPTRTITLGNGISLTLTVDEVKHISVPATSFAEDIGRLNQMWDDISPHWKNDSVLIISTHAIALMYWPEVFKKTGLWSAHKSAWTEWKGTPNAFWQRFTSKDGGKMSYTAICADLRMERKKADDDLAAQARAEYGEEFKVKFSYRCSKTNARVAMTKSSAIAKEYRRLHSA
;
A
#
# COMPACT_ATOMS: atom_id res chain seq x y z
N MET A 1 -23.80 26.93 -4.99
CA MET A 1 -23.72 28.34 -4.54
C MET A 1 -25.08 28.88 -4.13
N CYS A 2 -26.01 29.20 -5.03
CA CYS A 2 -27.31 29.78 -4.61
C CYS A 2 -28.13 28.89 -3.66
N ARG A 3 -28.20 27.57 -3.92
CA ARG A 3 -28.89 26.61 -3.04
C ARG A 3 -28.26 26.52 -1.65
N ASP A 4 -26.93 26.60 -1.59
CA ASP A 4 -26.17 26.45 -0.34
C ASP A 4 -26.39 27.65 0.60
N TYR A 5 -26.81 28.79 0.05
CA TYR A 5 -27.16 30.01 0.79
C TYR A 5 -28.68 30.23 0.92
N GLY A 6 -29.50 29.23 0.60
CA GLY A 6 -30.97 29.35 0.64
C GLY A 6 -31.56 30.33 -0.37
N LEU A 7 -30.79 30.77 -1.37
CA LEU A 7 -31.27 31.66 -2.42
C LEU A 7 -32.07 30.86 -3.45
N GLY A 8 -33.32 31.28 -3.71
CA GLY A 8 -34.18 30.66 -4.73
C GLY A 8 -33.51 30.68 -6.11
N VAL A 9 -33.32 29.50 -6.70
CA VAL A 9 -32.58 29.31 -7.97
C VAL A 9 -33.46 29.51 -9.22
N SER A 10 -34.77 29.61 -9.04
CA SER A 10 -35.72 29.89 -10.11
C SER A 10 -35.93 31.40 -10.30
N GLY A 11 -36.17 31.81 -11.55
CA GLY A 11 -36.47 33.20 -11.93
C GLY A 11 -35.68 33.65 -13.15
N ASN A 12 -36.01 34.84 -13.65
CA ASN A 12 -35.23 35.47 -14.71
C ASN A 12 -33.89 35.99 -14.17
N LYS A 13 -32.93 36.29 -15.06
CA LYS A 13 -31.59 36.75 -14.69
C LYS A 13 -31.60 38.01 -13.82
N SER A 14 -32.55 38.92 -14.05
CA SER A 14 -32.68 40.15 -13.29
C SER A 14 -33.03 39.86 -11.83
N THR A 15 -34.02 38.99 -11.59
CA THR A 15 -34.44 38.58 -10.25
C THR A 15 -33.30 37.92 -9.48
N LEU A 16 -32.50 37.07 -10.14
CA LEU A 16 -31.33 36.46 -9.50
C LEU A 16 -30.27 37.51 -9.15
N SER A 17 -30.04 38.49 -10.03
CA SER A 17 -29.08 39.57 -9.78
C SER A 17 -29.48 40.42 -8.57
N THR A 18 -30.75 40.80 -8.46
CA THR A 18 -31.28 41.56 -7.33
C THR A 18 -31.12 40.78 -6.03
N ARG A 19 -31.48 39.48 -6.00
CA ARG A 19 -31.30 38.64 -4.80
C ARG A 19 -29.84 38.51 -4.37
N LEU A 20 -28.90 38.43 -5.32
CA LEU A 20 -27.47 38.39 -5.01
C LEU A 20 -26.96 39.73 -4.45
N GLN A 21 -27.47 40.86 -4.95
CA GLN A 21 -27.17 42.18 -4.38
C GLN A 21 -27.72 42.32 -2.97
N GLU A 22 -28.98 41.96 -2.73
CA GLU A 22 -29.60 41.95 -1.40
C GLU A 22 -28.83 41.06 -0.42
N PHE A 23 -28.45 39.85 -0.87
CA PHE A 23 -27.62 38.94 -0.08
C PHE A 23 -26.25 39.56 0.25
N SER A 24 -25.62 40.25 -0.70
CA SER A 24 -24.34 40.94 -0.46
C SER A 24 -24.47 42.06 0.56
N VAL A 25 -25.52 42.89 0.47
CA VAL A 25 -25.77 43.97 1.45
C VAL A 25 -26.02 43.39 2.83
N LYS A 26 -26.85 42.34 2.93
CA LYS A 26 -27.12 41.64 4.18
C LYS A 26 -25.84 41.04 4.79
N PHE A 27 -24.98 40.45 3.98
CA PHE A 27 -23.70 39.89 4.41
C PHE A 27 -22.74 40.95 4.96
N CYS A 28 -22.69 42.14 4.35
CA CYS A 28 -21.86 43.24 4.83
C CYS A 28 -22.36 43.81 6.17
N ASN A 29 -23.68 43.84 6.38
CA ASN A 29 -24.27 44.39 7.60
C ASN A 29 -24.24 43.42 8.77
N ASP A 30 -24.44 42.12 8.52
CA ASP A 30 -24.43 41.08 9.54
C ASP A 30 -23.84 39.77 8.98
N PRO A 31 -22.51 39.63 9.01
CA PRO A 31 -21.84 38.43 8.51
C PRO A 31 -22.13 37.19 9.35
N ALA A 32 -22.54 37.33 10.62
CA ALA A 32 -22.87 36.21 11.50
C ALA A 32 -24.23 35.59 11.16
N SER A 33 -25.18 36.39 10.65
CA SER A 33 -26.49 35.90 10.17
C SER A 33 -26.42 35.02 8.92
N CYS A 34 -25.31 35.09 8.19
CA CYS A 34 -25.13 34.36 6.95
C CYS A 34 -24.24 33.14 7.22
N ASN A 35 -24.84 31.93 7.19
CA ASN A 35 -24.11 30.66 7.30
C ASN A 35 -23.22 30.41 6.06
N ILE A 36 -22.16 31.20 5.91
CA ILE A 36 -21.16 31.04 4.86
C ILE A 36 -20.08 30.10 5.36
N THR A 37 -20.30 28.81 5.16
CA THR A 37 -19.18 27.89 5.21
C THR A 37 -18.23 28.22 4.05
N PRO A 38 -16.92 28.36 4.30
CA PRO A 38 -15.96 28.61 3.24
C PRO A 38 -16.06 27.47 2.23
N VAL A 39 -16.55 27.79 1.04
CA VAL A 39 -16.66 26.82 -0.06
C VAL A 39 -15.25 26.26 -0.27
N LYS A 40 -15.10 24.93 -0.19
CA LYS A 40 -13.85 24.24 -0.55
C LYS A 40 -13.37 24.81 -1.88
N ARG A 41 -12.34 25.66 -1.83
CA ARG A 41 -11.78 26.31 -3.01
C ARG A 41 -11.33 25.17 -3.91
N ARG A 42 -12.03 24.94 -5.03
CA ARG A 42 -11.45 24.11 -6.08
C ARG A 42 -10.16 24.80 -6.46
N SER A 43 -9.05 24.12 -6.24
CA SER A 43 -7.75 24.55 -6.73
C SER A 43 -7.93 24.84 -8.22
N HIS A 44 -7.90 26.13 -8.54
CA HIS A 44 -7.81 26.59 -9.91
C HIS A 44 -6.56 25.92 -10.45
N LYS A 45 -6.74 25.00 -11.40
CA LYS A 45 -5.62 24.34 -12.05
C LYS A 45 -4.78 25.48 -12.64
N GLY A 46 -3.62 25.72 -12.03
CA GLY A 46 -2.68 26.73 -12.49
C GLY A 46 -2.30 26.50 -13.96
N PRO A 47 -1.59 27.45 -14.59
CA PRO A 47 -1.14 27.35 -15.97
C PRO A 47 -0.52 25.98 -16.21
N ARG A 48 -1.23 25.13 -16.96
CA ARG A 48 -0.72 23.83 -17.36
C ARG A 48 0.14 24.07 -18.58
N GLU A 49 1.45 24.11 -18.38
CA GLU A 49 2.40 23.96 -19.47
C GLU A 49 2.30 22.52 -19.98
N GLY A 50 1.87 22.35 -21.22
CA GLY A 50 1.73 21.05 -21.88
C GLY A 50 0.62 21.03 -22.94
N PRO A 51 0.94 20.80 -24.23
CA PRO A 51 -0.04 20.87 -25.30
C PRO A 51 -0.89 19.60 -25.32
N LYS A 52 -2.12 19.68 -24.82
CA LYS A 52 -3.16 18.71 -25.21
C LYS A 52 -3.99 19.31 -26.33
N LYS A 53 -3.76 18.83 -27.55
CA LYS A 53 -4.60 19.08 -28.73
C LYS A 53 -6.00 18.47 -28.49
N THR A 54 -6.85 19.16 -27.74
CA THR A 54 -8.29 18.94 -27.77
C THR A 54 -8.86 19.67 -28.97
N GLN A 55 -9.70 18.97 -29.73
CA GLN A 55 -10.53 19.55 -30.80
C GLN A 55 -11.12 20.90 -30.34
N PRO A 56 -10.94 21.98 -31.14
CA PRO A 56 -11.33 23.32 -30.75
C PRO A 56 -12.82 23.35 -30.41
N LYS A 57 -13.16 23.97 -29.27
CA LYS A 57 -14.55 24.23 -28.90
C LYS A 57 -15.20 25.01 -30.05
N GLN A 58 -16.48 24.77 -30.31
CA GLN A 58 -17.22 25.41 -31.42
C GLN A 58 -17.14 26.96 -31.40
N SER A 59 -16.92 27.58 -30.22
CA SER A 59 -16.65 29.01 -30.12
C SER A 59 -15.29 29.44 -30.69
N ALA A 60 -14.28 28.58 -30.64
CA ALA A 60 -12.99 28.79 -31.28
C ALA A 60 -13.10 28.64 -32.81
N ASN A 61 -13.93 27.71 -33.32
CA ASN A 61 -14.21 27.62 -34.76
C ASN A 61 -15.00 28.83 -35.27
N ARG A 62 -15.97 29.35 -34.50
CA ARG A 62 -16.65 30.61 -34.86
C ARG A 62 -15.71 31.80 -34.84
N ARG A 63 -14.75 31.84 -33.89
CA ARG A 63 -13.70 32.88 -33.88
C ARG A 63 -12.77 32.79 -35.08
N ALA A 64 -12.34 31.58 -35.46
CA ALA A 64 -11.48 31.35 -36.62
C ALA A 64 -12.18 31.71 -37.95
N ALA A 65 -13.50 31.58 -38.03
CA ALA A 65 -14.27 31.99 -39.21
C ALA A 65 -14.48 33.51 -39.32
N ILE A 66 -14.32 34.26 -38.22
CA ILE A 66 -14.48 35.72 -38.17
C ILE A 66 -13.13 36.44 -38.19
N ILE A 67 -12.08 35.80 -37.66
CA ILE A 67 -10.74 36.36 -37.54
C ILE A 67 -9.84 35.60 -38.51
N ASP A 68 -9.52 36.27 -39.61
CA ASP A 68 -8.65 35.78 -40.67
C ASP A 68 -7.30 35.29 -40.11
N THR A 69 -7.02 33.99 -40.27
CA THR A 69 -6.00 33.25 -39.50
C THR A 69 -4.57 33.39 -40.03
N GLU A 70 -4.30 34.30 -40.97
CA GLU A 70 -2.92 34.56 -41.43
C GLU A 70 -2.11 35.48 -40.52
N ARG A 71 -2.69 36.03 -39.45
CA ARG A 71 -1.89 36.74 -38.44
C ARG A 71 -1.16 35.73 -37.56
N VAL A 72 0.12 35.52 -37.85
CA VAL A 72 1.14 34.99 -36.95
C VAL A 72 0.83 35.51 -35.54
N THR A 73 0.43 34.62 -34.64
CA THR A 73 0.25 34.98 -33.23
C THR A 73 1.62 35.18 -32.60
N GLU A 74 2.24 36.33 -32.89
CA GLU A 74 3.29 36.88 -32.05
C GLU A 74 2.68 36.98 -30.65
N ARG A 75 3.24 36.21 -29.71
CA ARG A 75 3.01 36.35 -28.26
C ARG A 75 2.94 37.85 -27.97
N SER A 76 1.82 38.33 -27.42
CA SER A 76 1.56 39.78 -27.33
C SER A 76 2.81 40.49 -26.81
N LYS A 77 3.50 41.20 -27.71
CA LYS A 77 4.60 42.08 -27.32
C LYS A 77 3.99 43.01 -26.28
N ASP A 78 4.64 43.14 -25.15
CA ASP A 78 4.21 44.05 -24.11
C ASP A 78 4.14 45.46 -24.74
N THR A 79 2.92 45.94 -25.00
CA THR A 79 2.71 47.22 -25.69
C THR A 79 2.77 48.40 -24.72
N ARG A 80 3.11 48.14 -23.44
CA ARG A 80 3.29 49.20 -22.45
C ARG A 80 4.45 50.08 -22.86
N THR A 81 4.21 51.38 -22.81
CA THR A 81 5.24 52.40 -22.99
C THR A 81 6.27 52.32 -21.88
N THR A 82 7.47 52.85 -22.11
CA THR A 82 8.54 52.88 -21.10
C THR A 82 8.10 53.59 -19.82
N ASP A 83 7.20 54.56 -19.93
CA ASP A 83 6.71 55.32 -18.77
C ASP A 83 5.66 54.52 -17.98
N GLU A 84 4.78 53.79 -18.65
CA GLU A 84 3.88 52.83 -17.96
C GLU A 84 4.67 51.72 -17.24
N MET A 85 5.78 51.28 -17.82
CA MET A 85 6.67 50.32 -17.15
C MET A 85 7.32 50.94 -15.91
N LYS A 86 7.78 52.20 -15.98
CA LYS A 86 8.33 52.93 -14.82
C LYS A 86 7.28 53.14 -13.73
N ASP A 87 6.05 53.49 -14.09
CA ASP A 87 4.95 53.65 -13.14
C ASP A 87 4.62 52.34 -12.42
N LEU A 88 4.69 51.22 -13.15
CA LEU A 88 4.46 49.90 -12.58
C LEU A 88 5.59 49.47 -11.64
N LEU A 89 6.83 49.83 -11.95
CA LEU A 89 7.96 49.66 -11.03
C LEU A 89 7.82 50.54 -9.78
N LEU A 90 7.43 51.81 -9.94
CA LEU A 90 7.16 52.71 -8.81
C LEU A 90 5.99 52.22 -7.94
N TRP A 91 4.98 51.59 -8.53
CA TRP A 91 3.90 50.93 -7.80
C TRP A 91 4.41 49.70 -7.04
N ALA A 92 5.24 48.87 -7.67
CA ALA A 92 5.83 47.69 -7.03
C ALA A 92 6.72 48.08 -5.84
N ASP A 93 7.53 49.13 -5.97
CA ASP A 93 8.39 49.65 -4.90
C ASP A 93 7.57 50.22 -3.74
N ARG A 94 6.53 51.03 -4.04
CA ARG A 94 5.59 51.51 -3.01
C ARG A 94 4.88 50.37 -2.29
N THR A 95 4.49 49.32 -3.02
CA THR A 95 3.82 48.15 -2.44
C THR A 95 4.78 47.34 -1.57
N ARG A 96 6.02 47.15 -2.01
CA ARG A 96 7.08 46.48 -1.23
C ARG A 96 7.43 47.24 0.05
N ALA A 97 7.48 48.57 -0.01
CA ALA A 97 7.72 49.41 1.16
C ALA A 97 6.54 49.37 2.15
N ARG A 98 5.30 49.38 1.64
CA ARG A 98 4.08 49.30 2.47
C ARG A 98 3.88 47.92 3.10
N LEU A 99 4.28 46.85 2.40
CA LEU A 99 4.10 45.47 2.80
C LEU A 99 5.44 44.72 2.74
N PRO A 100 6.38 45.01 3.65
CA PRO A 100 7.66 44.32 3.66
C PRO A 100 7.43 42.83 3.87
N TYR A 101 8.01 42.01 3.00
CA TYR A 101 7.93 40.57 3.11
C TYR A 101 8.55 40.14 4.44
N LYS A 102 7.71 39.58 5.32
CA LYS A 102 8.16 38.95 6.56
C LYS A 102 8.26 37.45 6.28
N PRO A 103 9.48 36.91 6.08
CA PRO A 103 9.63 35.48 5.93
C PRO A 103 8.99 34.79 7.15
N PRO A 104 8.28 33.67 6.94
CA PRO A 104 7.69 32.93 8.04
C PRO A 104 8.82 32.55 9.02
N LYS A 105 8.64 32.93 10.30
CA LYS A 105 9.61 32.59 11.34
C LYS A 105 9.66 31.06 11.48
N PRO A 106 10.85 30.43 11.46
CA PRO A 106 10.98 28.98 11.53
C PRO A 106 10.39 28.38 12.82
N ASP A 107 10.32 29.15 13.91
CA ASP A 107 9.86 28.65 15.22
C ASP A 107 8.36 28.83 15.49
N THR A 108 7.61 29.39 14.55
CA THR A 108 6.14 29.47 14.67
C THR A 108 5.51 28.49 13.70
N ALA A 109 5.72 27.20 13.95
CA ALA A 109 4.80 26.16 13.49
C ALA A 109 3.44 26.45 14.13
N GLN A 110 2.66 27.34 13.51
CA GLN A 110 1.24 27.45 13.79
C GLN A 110 0.67 26.03 13.66
N PRO A 111 0.04 25.46 14.70
CA PRO A 111 -0.61 24.18 14.58
C PRO A 111 -1.58 24.31 13.41
N SER A 112 -1.35 23.49 12.39
CA SER A 112 -2.20 23.40 11.21
C SER A 112 -3.65 23.39 11.68
N ILE A 113 -4.39 24.46 11.38
CA ILE A 113 -5.85 24.47 11.56
C ILE A 113 -6.39 23.56 10.45
N VAL A 114 -6.27 22.26 10.70
CA VAL A 114 -7.06 21.24 10.05
C VAL A 114 -8.49 21.44 10.59
N PRO A 115 -9.52 21.55 9.74
CA PRO A 115 -10.88 21.65 10.22
C PRO A 115 -11.24 20.38 11.01
N GLN A 116 -11.33 20.49 12.33
CA GLN A 116 -12.01 19.50 13.16
C GLN A 116 -13.50 19.57 12.84
N THR A 117 -13.95 18.72 11.93
CA THR A 117 -15.36 18.39 11.80
C THR A 117 -15.49 16.87 11.72
N ALA A 118 -15.72 16.25 12.88
CA ALA A 118 -16.73 15.23 13.12
C ALA A 118 -16.38 14.40 14.37
N LEU A 119 -16.61 14.95 15.56
CA LEU A 119 -16.90 14.13 16.74
C LEU A 119 -18.10 14.72 17.46
N ASN A 120 -19.16 13.92 17.48
CA ASN A 120 -20.35 14.13 18.31
C ASN A 120 -19.98 14.12 19.80
N PRO A 121 -20.77 14.79 20.65
CA PRO A 121 -20.50 14.90 22.07
C PRO A 121 -20.93 13.62 22.80
N ARG A 122 -19.99 12.94 23.44
CA ARG A 122 -20.30 11.95 24.47
C ARG A 122 -19.28 12.06 25.61
N GLY A 123 -19.76 12.62 26.71
CA GLY A 123 -19.37 12.33 28.09
C GLY A 123 -17.97 12.76 28.50
N ASP A 124 -17.91 13.84 29.28
CA ASP A 124 -16.86 14.05 30.28
C ASP A 124 -16.75 12.83 31.20
N LEU A 125 -15.82 11.93 30.88
CA LEU A 125 -15.26 10.99 31.87
C LEU A 125 -14.06 11.69 32.49
N SER A 126 -14.38 12.45 33.54
CA SER A 126 -13.41 13.13 34.41
C SER A 126 -12.42 12.15 35.04
N ALA A 127 -11.31 12.69 35.54
CA ALA A 127 -10.23 12.03 36.27
C ALA A 127 -10.67 10.95 37.30
N ARG A 128 -11.90 11.02 37.83
CA ARG A 128 -12.48 9.98 38.69
C ARG A 128 -12.54 8.59 38.04
N SER A 129 -12.75 8.51 36.73
CA SER A 129 -12.79 7.22 36.02
C SER A 129 -11.43 6.52 35.95
N LEU A 130 -10.34 7.26 36.14
CA LEU A 130 -8.98 6.72 36.09
C LEU A 130 -8.57 6.23 37.49
N ASP A 131 -8.93 6.95 38.54
CA ASP A 131 -8.75 6.53 39.93
C ASP A 131 -9.55 5.27 40.27
N ASP A 132 -10.80 5.16 39.82
CA ASP A 132 -11.62 3.95 40.03
C ASP A 132 -11.00 2.71 39.33
N ARG A 133 -10.40 2.91 38.16
CA ARG A 133 -9.70 1.84 37.43
C ARG A 133 -8.38 1.47 38.11
N MET A 134 -7.66 2.43 38.68
CA MET A 134 -6.45 2.15 39.46
C MET A 134 -6.77 1.36 40.74
N GLN A 135 -7.79 1.75 41.51
CA GLN A 135 -8.20 1.00 42.69
C GLN A 135 -8.66 -0.43 42.37
N MET A 136 -9.35 -0.61 41.24
CA MET A 136 -9.75 -1.94 40.80
C MET A 136 -8.53 -2.83 40.50
N ILE A 137 -7.49 -2.29 39.85
CA ILE A 137 -6.24 -3.02 39.56
C ILE A 137 -5.51 -3.37 40.85
N GLU A 138 -5.40 -2.44 41.80
CA GLU A 138 -4.76 -2.68 43.11
C GLU A 138 -5.48 -3.77 43.91
N SER A 139 -6.82 -3.77 43.93
CA SER A 139 -7.61 -4.82 44.59
C SER A 139 -7.40 -6.21 43.97
N HIS A 140 -7.20 -6.26 42.64
CA HIS A 140 -6.97 -7.51 41.94
C HIS A 140 -5.59 -8.09 42.25
N LEU A 141 -4.56 -7.22 42.33
CA LEU A 141 -3.21 -7.62 42.71
C LEU A 141 -3.14 -8.10 44.17
N ALA A 142 -3.85 -7.44 45.09
CA ALA A 142 -3.94 -7.89 46.49
C ALA A 142 -4.58 -9.29 46.60
N THR A 143 -5.61 -9.55 45.80
CA THR A 143 -6.30 -10.85 45.78
C THR A 143 -5.40 -11.97 45.24
N LEU A 144 -4.61 -11.69 44.19
CA LEU A 144 -3.63 -12.64 43.65
C LEU A 144 -2.48 -12.91 44.62
N ALA A 145 -2.01 -11.89 45.34
CA ALA A 145 -0.99 -12.06 46.36
C ALA A 145 -1.48 -12.92 47.54
N ALA A 146 -2.73 -12.75 47.97
CA ALA A 146 -3.33 -13.57 49.03
C ALA A 146 -3.53 -15.03 48.60
N ALA A 147 -3.91 -15.26 47.34
CA ALA A 147 -4.06 -16.62 46.78
C ALA A 147 -2.72 -17.38 46.68
N SER A 148 -1.59 -16.68 46.55
CA SER A 148 -0.25 -17.25 46.46
C SER A 148 0.28 -17.84 47.78
N VAL A 149 -0.30 -17.50 48.93
CA VAL A 149 0.21 -17.93 50.25
C VAL A 149 -0.54 -19.18 50.76
N ALA A 150 -1.68 -19.52 50.16
CA ALA A 150 -2.47 -20.68 50.54
C ALA A 150 -2.12 -21.92 49.69
N THR A 151 -0.92 -22.46 49.86
CA THR A 151 -0.62 -23.83 49.41
C THR A 151 0.31 -24.54 50.39
N ALA A 152 -0.33 -25.27 51.30
CA ALA A 152 -0.07 -26.60 51.85
C ALA A 152 1.40 -27.12 52.07
N PRO A 153 1.60 -27.96 53.11
CA PRO A 153 2.89 -28.16 53.76
C PRO A 153 3.85 -29.07 52.98
N TYR A 154 5.12 -28.65 53.00
CA TYR A 154 6.29 -29.39 52.52
C TYR A 154 6.42 -30.75 53.24
N GLN A 155 6.32 -31.85 52.47
CA GLN A 155 6.92 -33.12 52.87
C GLN A 155 8.39 -33.11 52.49
N ALA A 156 9.23 -33.35 53.50
CA ALA A 156 10.68 -33.48 53.37
C ALA A 156 11.03 -34.72 52.53
N PHE A 157 11.77 -34.52 51.44
CA PHE A 157 12.52 -35.56 50.75
C PHE A 157 14.00 -35.16 50.69
N HIS A 158 14.84 -36.12 51.02
CA HIS A 158 16.29 -36.05 51.21
C HIS A 158 17.05 -35.84 49.89
N PRO A 159 18.29 -35.28 49.93
CA PRO A 159 19.10 -35.05 48.74
C PRO A 159 19.93 -36.27 48.34
N PRO A 160 20.15 -36.54 47.03
CA PRO A 160 21.26 -37.36 46.60
C PRO A 160 22.46 -36.50 46.21
N THR A 161 23.52 -36.67 47.00
CA THR A 161 24.93 -36.80 46.66
C THR A 161 25.41 -36.27 45.30
N THR A 162 26.16 -35.18 45.39
CA THR A 162 27.07 -34.58 44.41
C THR A 162 28.19 -35.55 43.99
N SER A 163 28.49 -35.60 42.69
CA SER A 163 29.76 -36.10 42.14
C SER A 163 30.53 -34.96 41.46
N PRO A 164 31.87 -34.91 41.56
CA PRO A 164 32.67 -33.77 41.14
C PRO A 164 32.95 -33.78 39.63
N VAL A 165 32.69 -32.65 38.98
CA VAL A 165 33.05 -32.34 37.59
C VAL A 165 34.53 -31.94 37.53
N GLN A 166 35.28 -32.59 36.65
CA GLN A 166 36.68 -32.31 36.33
C GLN A 166 36.81 -31.02 35.47
N PRO A 167 37.89 -30.25 35.63
CA PRO A 167 38.11 -29.01 34.87
C PRO A 167 38.58 -29.28 33.43
N ILE A 168 37.98 -28.57 32.48
CA ILE A 168 38.35 -28.52 31.06
C ILE A 168 39.55 -27.56 30.90
N PRO A 169 40.64 -27.95 30.21
CA PRO A 169 41.76 -27.05 29.93
C PRO A 169 41.41 -26.03 28.83
N SER A 170 41.78 -24.78 29.08
CA SER A 170 41.66 -23.65 28.14
C SER A 170 42.71 -23.77 27.02
N PRO A 171 42.39 -23.46 25.76
CA PRO A 171 43.40 -23.29 24.72
C PRO A 171 43.98 -21.87 24.75
N ASP A 172 45.32 -21.83 24.72
CA ASP A 172 46.14 -20.63 24.58
C ASP A 172 45.77 -19.84 23.32
N TYR A 173 45.31 -18.59 23.50
CA TYR A 173 45.23 -17.62 22.41
C TYR A 173 46.58 -16.89 22.29
N VAL A 174 47.29 -17.18 21.20
CA VAL A 174 48.49 -16.45 20.79
C VAL A 174 48.05 -15.11 20.18
N ILE A 175 48.43 -14.03 20.85
CA ILE A 175 48.30 -12.64 20.37
C ILE A 175 49.36 -12.44 19.28
N TYR A 176 48.94 -12.28 18.03
CA TYR A 176 49.79 -11.73 16.98
C TYR A 176 49.56 -10.24 16.86
N ASP A 177 50.59 -9.50 17.26
CA ASP A 177 50.75 -8.06 17.07
C ASP A 177 51.28 -7.82 15.65
N HIS A 178 50.48 -7.16 14.80
CA HIS A 178 50.94 -6.67 13.50
C HIS A 178 50.54 -5.20 13.34
N ALA A 179 51.51 -4.35 13.61
CA ALA A 179 51.48 -2.93 13.30
C ALA A 179 51.82 -2.67 11.81
N ALA A 180 51.04 -1.76 11.23
CA ALA A 180 51.36 -0.81 10.15
C ALA A 180 51.75 -1.33 8.75
N GLN A 181 50.91 -1.03 7.74
CA GLN A 181 51.16 -0.02 6.70
C GLN A 181 50.09 -0.05 5.58
N SER A 182 49.46 1.12 5.36
CA SER A 182 48.82 1.57 4.10
C SER A 182 49.92 1.75 3.03
N PRO A 183 49.73 1.66 1.68
CA PRO A 183 48.64 2.30 0.91
C PRO A 183 48.14 1.61 -0.40
N TYR A 184 47.01 2.13 -0.92
CA TYR A 184 46.55 2.18 -2.32
C TYR A 184 46.64 0.94 -3.24
N ASN A 185 45.48 0.42 -3.67
CA ASN A 185 45.20 0.01 -5.07
C ASN A 185 43.69 -0.30 -5.23
N SER A 186 42.94 0.46 -6.04
CA SER A 186 42.64 0.16 -7.45
C SER A 186 41.88 -1.17 -7.61
N TYR A 187 40.54 -1.11 -7.57
CA TYR A 187 39.70 -2.26 -7.93
C TYR A 187 39.54 -2.35 -9.45
N PRO A 188 39.70 -3.54 -10.05
CA PRO A 188 39.47 -3.74 -11.47
C PRO A 188 37.98 -3.90 -11.79
N ILE A 189 37.65 -3.48 -13.01
CA ILE A 189 36.40 -3.64 -13.72
C ILE A 189 36.11 -5.15 -13.86
N TYR A 190 35.02 -5.64 -13.28
CA TYR A 190 34.50 -6.97 -13.61
C TYR A 190 33.65 -6.89 -14.87
N ASN A 191 34.20 -7.47 -15.93
CA ASN A 191 33.54 -7.82 -17.17
C ASN A 191 32.65 -9.04 -16.88
N MET A 192 31.32 -8.87 -16.83
CA MET A 192 30.40 -10.00 -16.71
C MET A 192 29.88 -10.35 -18.11
N GLU A 193 30.48 -11.39 -18.69
CA GLU A 193 30.01 -12.04 -19.90
C GLU A 193 28.55 -12.48 -19.75
N SER A 194 27.78 -12.17 -20.78
CA SER A 194 26.36 -12.44 -20.90
C SER A 194 26.14 -13.93 -21.19
N SER A 195 25.69 -14.68 -20.19
CA SER A 195 25.12 -16.01 -20.43
C SER A 195 23.72 -15.87 -21.03
N ASN A 196 23.62 -16.20 -22.32
CA ASN A 196 22.38 -16.42 -23.04
C ASN A 196 21.51 -17.46 -22.32
N TRP A 197 20.32 -17.04 -21.89
CA TRP A 197 19.21 -17.94 -21.60
C TRP A 197 18.05 -17.54 -22.51
N GLU A 198 17.89 -18.29 -23.61
CA GLU A 198 16.66 -18.32 -24.39
C GLU A 198 15.65 -19.23 -23.67
N PRO A 199 14.39 -18.80 -23.46
CA PRO A 199 13.31 -19.73 -23.24
C PRO A 199 12.54 -19.91 -24.54
N THR A 200 12.74 -21.09 -25.15
CA THR A 200 12.02 -21.59 -26.31
C THR A 200 10.52 -21.67 -26.02
N SER A 201 9.75 -21.02 -26.88
CA SER A 201 8.30 -21.12 -26.99
C SER A 201 7.94 -22.43 -27.67
N GLU A 202 7.30 -23.37 -26.97
CA GLU A 202 6.46 -24.39 -27.58
C GLU A 202 5.55 -25.02 -26.50
N PHE A 203 4.30 -24.55 -26.42
CA PHE A 203 3.21 -25.33 -25.83
C PHE A 203 2.21 -25.59 -26.94
N GLN A 204 2.39 -26.74 -27.60
CA GLN A 204 1.37 -27.31 -28.46
C GLN A 204 0.27 -27.93 -27.60
N SER A 205 -0.95 -27.55 -27.95
CA SER A 205 -2.21 -28.13 -27.51
C SER A 205 -2.42 -29.49 -28.16
N SER A 206 -2.77 -30.51 -27.38
CA SER A 206 -3.49 -31.67 -27.92
C SER A 206 -4.41 -32.29 -26.87
N HIS A 207 -5.66 -32.45 -27.32
CA HIS A 207 -6.81 -33.04 -26.67
C HIS A 207 -6.70 -34.57 -26.52
N VAL A 208 -7.18 -35.06 -25.36
CA VAL A 208 -8.07 -36.23 -25.09
C VAL A 208 -7.76 -37.59 -25.76
N HIS A 209 -7.57 -38.64 -24.94
CA HIS A 209 -8.45 -39.82 -24.93
C HIS A 209 -8.37 -40.60 -23.60
N HIS A 210 -9.57 -41.00 -23.16
CA HIS A 210 -9.98 -41.83 -22.05
C HIS A 210 -9.66 -43.31 -22.34
N LEU A 211 -9.30 -44.11 -21.32
CA LEU A 211 -9.78 -45.48 -21.06
C LEU A 211 -9.20 -46.02 -19.74
N ASP A 212 -10.09 -46.63 -18.96
CA ASP A 212 -9.86 -47.38 -17.73
C ASP A 212 -9.03 -48.65 -17.97
N GLU A 213 -8.26 -49.09 -16.97
CA GLU A 213 -8.13 -50.54 -16.68
C GLU A 213 -7.53 -50.84 -15.29
N ASN A 214 -8.18 -51.80 -14.62
CA ASN A 214 -7.84 -52.42 -13.34
C ASN A 214 -6.52 -53.19 -13.41
N ILE A 215 -5.66 -53.07 -12.39
CA ILE A 215 -4.72 -54.15 -12.03
C ILE A 215 -4.64 -54.33 -10.51
N THR A 216 -5.26 -55.42 -10.07
CA THR A 216 -5.09 -56.11 -8.78
C THR A 216 -3.81 -56.95 -8.84
N ILE A 217 -2.86 -56.80 -7.91
CA ILE A 217 -1.91 -57.88 -7.57
C ILE A 217 -1.64 -57.94 -6.05
N SER A 218 -2.10 -59.07 -5.52
CA SER A 218 -1.68 -59.95 -4.43
C SER A 218 -0.52 -59.61 -3.49
N ALA A 219 -0.81 -60.00 -2.24
CA ALA A 219 0.06 -60.15 -1.09
C ALA A 219 1.24 -61.12 -1.32
N SER A 220 2.35 -60.85 -0.61
CA SER A 220 3.38 -61.84 -0.34
C SER A 220 3.75 -61.81 1.14
N THR A 221 3.59 -62.97 1.75
CA THR A 221 3.81 -63.31 3.15
C THR A 221 5.28 -63.68 3.34
N PHE A 222 5.98 -63.05 4.28
CA PHE A 222 7.13 -63.67 4.92
C PHE A 222 7.02 -63.53 6.44
N ALA A 223 6.85 -64.68 7.07
CA ALA A 223 6.96 -64.88 8.51
C ALA A 223 8.42 -65.20 8.85
N LEU A 224 9.00 -64.45 9.79
CA LEU A 224 10.13 -64.92 10.59
C LEU A 224 9.88 -64.60 12.06
N SER A 225 10.24 -65.55 12.89
CA SER A 225 9.83 -65.73 14.26
C SER A 225 10.92 -65.31 15.26
N HIS A 226 10.45 -65.06 16.50
CA HIS A 226 11.19 -65.05 17.77
C HIS A 226 12.20 -63.91 18.03
N VAL A 227 11.90 -63.05 19.03
CA VAL A 227 12.54 -63.04 20.37
C VAL A 227 11.59 -62.29 21.33
N LYS A 228 11.25 -62.92 22.46
CA LYS A 228 10.37 -62.39 23.50
C LYS A 228 11.24 -61.76 24.60
N LEU A 229 11.37 -60.43 24.61
CA LEU A 229 11.96 -59.66 25.71
C LEU A 229 10.85 -58.95 26.51
N PRO A 230 10.94 -58.84 27.85
CA PRO A 230 9.94 -58.20 28.68
C PRO A 230 9.94 -56.69 28.41
N LYS A 231 8.92 -56.23 27.69
CA LYS A 231 8.68 -54.83 27.37
C LYS A 231 8.03 -54.16 28.58
N THR A 232 8.84 -53.54 29.43
CA THR A 232 8.38 -52.60 30.46
C THR A 232 7.65 -51.47 29.74
N SER A 233 6.32 -51.50 29.79
CA SER A 233 5.43 -50.53 29.17
C SER A 233 5.54 -49.20 29.91
N LEU A 234 6.41 -48.32 29.42
CA LEU A 234 6.27 -46.89 29.62
C LEU A 234 5.00 -46.45 28.89
N SER A 235 3.97 -46.12 29.68
CA SER A 235 2.73 -45.51 29.22
C SER A 235 3.05 -44.32 28.33
N THR A 236 3.02 -44.55 27.01
CA THR A 236 3.08 -43.49 26.01
C THR A 236 1.77 -42.73 26.14
N SER A 237 1.83 -41.61 26.85
CA SER A 237 0.75 -40.64 26.99
C SER A 237 0.13 -40.41 25.62
N CYS A 238 -1.17 -40.67 25.50
CA CYS A 238 -1.97 -40.49 24.31
C CYS A 238 -2.12 -39.00 24.03
N VAL A 239 -1.07 -38.35 23.52
CA VAL A 239 -1.17 -36.96 23.12
C VAL A 239 -2.07 -36.92 21.89
N PRO A 240 -3.20 -36.19 21.92
CA PRO A 240 -4.05 -36.04 20.75
C PRO A 240 -3.20 -35.51 19.59
N ASN A 241 -3.36 -36.09 18.41
CA ASN A 241 -2.65 -35.69 17.19
C ASN A 241 -3.18 -34.33 16.71
N VAL A 242 -2.75 -33.26 17.38
CA VAL A 242 -3.08 -31.89 17.03
C VAL A 242 -2.29 -31.54 15.78
N PRO A 243 -2.94 -31.06 14.69
CA PRO A 243 -2.23 -30.69 13.49
C PRO A 243 -1.25 -29.55 13.78
N THR A 244 0.04 -29.84 13.63
CA THR A 244 1.14 -28.89 13.77
C THR A 244 1.69 -28.48 12.41
N ARG A 245 2.43 -27.38 12.38
CA ARG A 245 3.21 -26.92 11.23
C ARG A 245 4.54 -26.43 11.67
N THR A 246 5.56 -26.67 10.87
CA THR A 246 6.90 -26.17 11.14
C THR A 246 7.27 -25.16 10.08
N ILE A 247 7.67 -23.96 10.51
CA ILE A 247 8.33 -22.97 9.66
C ILE A 247 9.80 -22.92 10.04
N THR A 248 10.70 -22.71 9.07
CA THR A 248 12.14 -22.52 9.34
C THR A 248 12.51 -21.10 8.94
N LEU A 249 13.02 -20.35 9.91
CA LEU A 249 13.44 -18.96 9.75
C LEU A 249 14.82 -18.90 9.06
N GLY A 250 15.18 -17.72 8.56
CA GLY A 250 16.46 -17.48 7.87
C GLY A 250 17.69 -17.75 8.73
N ASN A 251 17.56 -17.68 10.05
CA ASN A 251 18.60 -18.04 11.02
C ASN A 251 18.71 -19.55 11.31
N GLY A 252 17.92 -20.38 10.64
CA GLY A 252 17.89 -21.84 10.81
C GLY A 252 17.02 -22.34 11.97
N ILE A 253 16.38 -21.45 12.74
CA ILE A 253 15.46 -21.85 13.82
C ILE A 253 14.16 -22.37 13.21
N SER A 254 13.77 -23.60 13.57
CA SER A 254 12.48 -24.18 13.22
C SER A 254 11.46 -23.93 14.33
N LEU A 255 10.36 -23.25 14.00
CA LEU A 255 9.23 -23.03 14.92
C LEU A 255 8.11 -23.99 14.57
N THR A 256 7.71 -24.82 15.53
CA THR A 256 6.52 -25.68 15.40
C THR A 256 5.32 -24.98 16.04
N LEU A 257 4.27 -24.79 15.24
CA LEU A 257 3.06 -24.05 15.56
C LEU A 257 1.86 -24.98 15.49
N THR A 258 1.02 -24.95 16.51
CA THR A 258 -0.30 -25.58 16.44
C THR A 258 -1.28 -24.65 15.71
N VAL A 259 -2.29 -25.21 15.04
CA VAL A 259 -3.32 -24.40 14.35
C VAL A 259 -4.07 -23.49 15.33
N ASP A 260 -4.25 -23.91 16.58
CA ASP A 260 -4.98 -23.13 17.57
C ASP A 260 -4.14 -22.00 18.16
N GLU A 261 -2.84 -22.19 18.39
CA GLU A 261 -1.93 -21.09 18.72
C GLU A 261 -2.02 -19.97 17.68
N VAL A 262 -1.99 -20.30 16.38
CA VAL A 262 -2.05 -19.28 15.32
C VAL A 262 -3.37 -18.52 15.29
N LYS A 263 -4.50 -19.17 15.62
CA LYS A 263 -5.82 -18.50 15.67
C LYS A 263 -5.91 -17.48 16.80
N HIS A 264 -5.20 -17.70 17.90
CA HIS A 264 -5.19 -16.80 19.06
C HIS A 264 -4.19 -15.65 18.92
N ILE A 265 -3.35 -15.64 17.89
CA ILE A 265 -2.44 -14.53 17.63
C ILE A 265 -3.25 -13.32 17.16
N SER A 266 -3.20 -12.25 17.95
CA SER A 266 -3.68 -10.94 17.54
C SER A 266 -2.64 -10.27 16.67
N VAL A 267 -2.94 -10.08 15.38
CA VAL A 267 -2.08 -9.33 14.45
C VAL A 267 -2.60 -7.90 14.35
N PRO A 268 -1.83 -6.89 14.79
CA PRO A 268 -2.21 -5.49 14.60
C PRO A 268 -2.45 -5.17 13.13
N ALA A 269 -3.51 -4.42 12.85
CA ALA A 269 -3.74 -3.85 11.52
C ALA A 269 -2.58 -2.90 11.21
N THR A 270 -1.71 -3.29 10.29
CA THR A 270 -0.53 -2.52 9.92
C THR A 270 -0.61 -2.04 8.49
N SER A 271 -0.15 -0.81 8.29
CA SER A 271 -0.02 -0.15 6.99
C SER A 271 1.39 0.38 6.88
N PHE A 272 2.03 0.10 5.75
CA PHE A 272 3.37 0.60 5.42
C PHE A 272 3.34 1.73 4.39
N ALA A 273 2.17 2.32 4.14
CA ALA A 273 2.01 3.36 3.13
C ALA A 273 2.90 4.60 3.39
N GLU A 274 3.17 4.91 4.65
CA GLU A 274 3.98 6.06 5.07
C GLU A 274 5.44 5.70 5.39
N ASP A 275 5.75 4.40 5.55
CA ASP A 275 7.07 3.93 5.97
C ASP A 275 7.49 2.65 5.22
N ILE A 276 7.87 2.84 3.95
CA ILE A 276 8.43 1.78 3.09
C ILE A 276 9.77 1.27 3.66
N GLY A 277 10.51 2.12 4.38
CA GLY A 277 11.77 1.74 5.00
C GLY A 277 11.57 0.65 6.05
N ARG A 278 10.51 0.77 6.88
CA ARG A 278 10.11 -0.25 7.84
C ARG A 278 9.61 -1.52 7.17
N LEU A 279 8.84 -1.41 6.08
CA LEU A 279 8.44 -2.60 5.30
C LEU A 279 9.65 -3.43 4.86
N ASN A 280 10.68 -2.77 4.32
CA ASN A 280 11.90 -3.44 3.88
C ASN A 280 12.67 -4.10 5.05
N GLN A 281 12.62 -3.50 6.24
CA GLN A 281 13.24 -4.05 7.46
C GLN A 281 12.49 -5.26 8.02
N MET A 282 11.25 -5.49 7.60
CA MET A 282 10.36 -6.54 8.10
C MET A 282 10.07 -7.66 7.07
N TRP A 283 10.50 -7.47 5.81
CA TRP A 283 10.06 -8.30 4.70
C TRP A 283 10.66 -9.71 4.72
N ASP A 284 11.98 -9.76 4.90
CA ASP A 284 12.83 -10.93 4.72
C ASP A 284 13.91 -10.92 5.81
N ASP A 285 14.01 -12.00 6.59
CA ASP A 285 14.94 -12.15 7.71
C ASP A 285 16.35 -12.59 7.30
N ILE A 286 16.57 -12.90 6.02
CA ILE A 286 17.89 -13.19 5.42
C ILE A 286 18.53 -11.89 4.87
N SER A 287 17.71 -10.85 4.66
CA SER A 287 18.16 -9.57 4.13
C SER A 287 19.09 -8.85 5.12
N PRO A 288 20.15 -8.16 4.66
CA PRO A 288 21.00 -7.31 5.51
C PRO A 288 20.24 -6.12 6.12
N HIS A 289 19.00 -5.86 5.66
CA HIS A 289 18.14 -4.82 6.19
C HIS A 289 17.22 -5.31 7.33
N TRP A 290 17.20 -6.62 7.61
CA TRP A 290 16.43 -7.19 8.70
C TRP A 290 16.90 -6.63 10.04
N LYS A 291 15.96 -6.05 10.81
CA LYS A 291 16.26 -5.50 12.14
C LYS A 291 15.73 -6.34 13.29
N ASN A 292 15.35 -7.58 13.03
CA ASN A 292 14.69 -8.44 14.01
C ASN A 292 13.42 -7.79 14.61
N ASP A 293 12.73 -6.97 13.82
CA ASP A 293 11.45 -6.33 14.16
C ASP A 293 10.36 -6.93 13.27
N SER A 294 9.23 -7.31 13.87
CA SER A 294 8.04 -7.72 13.13
C SER A 294 6.78 -7.42 13.94
N VAL A 295 5.68 -7.19 13.20
CA VAL A 295 4.33 -7.06 13.74
C VAL A 295 3.84 -8.41 14.25
N LEU A 296 4.34 -9.51 13.68
CA LEU A 296 4.02 -10.85 14.08
C LEU A 296 5.18 -11.43 14.90
N ILE A 297 4.94 -11.64 16.20
CA ILE A 297 5.88 -12.28 17.11
C ILE A 297 5.27 -13.60 17.57
N ILE A 298 5.99 -14.70 17.42
CA ILE A 298 5.55 -16.03 17.85
C ILE A 298 6.64 -16.66 18.70
N SER A 299 6.29 -17.10 19.90
CA SER A 299 7.23 -17.71 20.84
C SER A 299 8.51 -16.89 21.02
N THR A 300 8.38 -15.55 21.17
CA THR A 300 9.46 -14.55 21.27
C THR A 300 10.28 -14.27 20.01
N HIS A 301 9.95 -14.90 18.88
CA HIS A 301 10.65 -14.70 17.61
C HIS A 301 9.85 -13.79 16.67
N ALA A 302 10.49 -12.76 16.12
CA ALA A 302 9.91 -11.91 15.09
C ALA A 302 9.80 -12.68 13.77
N ILE A 303 8.60 -12.73 13.18
CA ILE A 303 8.33 -13.49 11.96
C ILE A 303 8.28 -12.54 10.77
N ALA A 304 9.23 -12.67 9.83
CA ALA A 304 9.26 -11.86 8.61
C ALA A 304 7.99 -12.03 7.77
N LEU A 305 7.60 -10.98 7.04
CA LEU A 305 6.37 -10.94 6.24
C LEU A 305 6.32 -12.03 5.17
N MET A 306 7.47 -12.47 4.66
CA MET A 306 7.54 -13.56 3.68
C MET A 306 6.98 -14.90 4.19
N TYR A 307 7.00 -15.16 5.50
CA TYR A 307 6.51 -16.40 6.10
C TYR A 307 5.01 -16.39 6.42
N TRP A 308 4.35 -15.23 6.36
CA TRP A 308 2.94 -15.08 6.70
C TRP A 308 1.99 -16.04 5.94
N PRO A 309 2.18 -16.31 4.63
CA PRO A 309 1.34 -17.27 3.91
C PRO A 309 1.38 -18.69 4.52
N GLU A 310 2.54 -19.15 4.97
CA GLU A 310 2.70 -20.49 5.56
C GLU A 310 2.20 -20.54 7.01
N VAL A 311 2.45 -19.47 7.79
CA VAL A 311 1.91 -19.33 9.15
C VAL A 311 0.38 -19.36 9.12
N PHE A 312 -0.26 -18.50 8.32
CA PHE A 312 -1.72 -18.34 8.33
C PHE A 312 -2.47 -19.32 7.42
N LYS A 313 -1.80 -20.20 6.69
CA LYS A 313 -2.43 -21.21 5.81
C LYS A 313 -3.56 -21.94 6.54
N LYS A 314 -4.70 -22.22 5.92
CA LYS A 314 -5.83 -22.97 6.54
C LYS A 314 -6.31 -22.50 7.95
N THR A 315 -5.97 -21.30 8.43
CA THR A 315 -6.44 -20.79 9.74
C THR A 315 -7.72 -19.96 9.62
N GLY A 316 -8.12 -19.61 8.39
CA GLY A 316 -9.17 -18.62 8.13
C GLY A 316 -8.65 -17.17 8.19
N LEU A 317 -7.61 -16.88 8.98
CA LEU A 317 -7.02 -15.54 9.13
C LEU A 317 -6.28 -15.06 7.87
N TRP A 318 -5.80 -15.99 7.04
CA TRP A 318 -5.06 -15.63 5.82
C TRP A 318 -5.88 -14.73 4.88
N SER A 319 -7.19 -14.92 4.78
CA SER A 319 -8.03 -14.12 3.91
C SER A 319 -8.01 -12.62 4.27
N ALA A 320 -7.96 -12.30 5.57
CA ALA A 320 -7.90 -10.93 6.06
C ALA A 320 -6.55 -10.25 5.75
N HIS A 321 -5.45 -10.99 5.79
CA HIS A 321 -4.10 -10.45 5.56
C HIS A 321 -3.59 -10.58 4.11
N LYS A 322 -4.23 -11.42 3.28
CA LYS A 322 -3.77 -11.72 1.91
C LYS A 322 -3.74 -10.49 1.01
N SER A 323 -4.70 -9.57 1.12
CA SER A 323 -4.76 -8.36 0.30
C SER A 323 -3.58 -7.44 0.60
N ALA A 324 -3.37 -7.10 1.88
CA ALA A 324 -2.25 -6.29 2.35
C ALA A 324 -0.90 -6.94 2.01
N TRP A 325 -0.76 -8.24 2.28
CA TRP A 325 0.47 -8.97 1.92
C TRP A 325 0.74 -8.98 0.41
N THR A 326 -0.30 -9.11 -0.43
CA THR A 326 -0.16 -9.06 -1.90
C THR A 326 0.25 -7.68 -2.39
N GLU A 327 -0.19 -6.62 -1.72
CA GLU A 327 0.28 -5.26 -1.97
C GLU A 327 1.76 -5.09 -1.60
N TRP A 328 2.20 -5.70 -0.50
CA TRP A 328 3.58 -5.61 -0.01
C TRP A 328 4.59 -6.45 -0.80
N LYS A 329 4.18 -7.62 -1.31
CA LYS A 329 5.10 -8.61 -1.92
C LYS A 329 5.67 -8.27 -3.29
N GLY A 330 5.42 -7.07 -3.81
CA GLY A 330 6.14 -6.59 -4.98
C GLY A 330 7.62 -6.49 -4.61
N THR A 331 8.42 -7.51 -4.92
CA THR A 331 9.83 -7.49 -4.52
C THR A 331 10.49 -6.30 -5.20
N PRO A 332 11.23 -5.46 -4.46
CA PRO A 332 11.95 -4.33 -5.05
C PRO A 332 12.84 -4.80 -6.21
N ASN A 333 13.40 -6.02 -6.12
CA ASN A 333 14.23 -6.57 -7.17
C ASN A 333 13.43 -6.91 -8.45
N ALA A 334 12.25 -7.53 -8.36
CA ALA A 334 11.43 -7.77 -9.55
C ALA A 334 10.88 -6.47 -10.15
N PHE A 335 10.55 -5.50 -9.29
CA PHE A 335 10.16 -4.16 -9.72
C PHE A 335 11.30 -3.50 -10.50
N TRP A 336 12.51 -3.46 -9.93
CA TRP A 336 13.66 -2.84 -10.60
C TRP A 336 14.14 -3.65 -11.80
N GLN A 337 14.08 -4.98 -11.79
CA GLN A 337 14.37 -5.81 -12.96
C GLN A 337 13.48 -5.44 -14.14
N ARG A 338 12.19 -5.15 -13.89
CA ARG A 338 11.27 -4.65 -14.91
C ARG A 338 11.54 -3.20 -15.32
N PHE A 339 11.94 -2.35 -14.38
CA PHE A 339 12.11 -0.92 -14.57
C PHE A 339 13.58 -0.47 -14.54
N THR A 340 14.48 -1.28 -15.09
CA THR A 340 15.88 -0.93 -15.34
C THR A 340 16.05 -0.69 -16.83
N SER A 341 16.68 0.44 -17.18
CA SER A 341 17.05 0.79 -18.55
C SER A 341 18.01 -0.25 -19.13
N LYS A 342 18.12 -0.30 -20.45
CA LYS A 342 19.10 -1.17 -21.14
C LYS A 342 20.55 -0.91 -20.68
N ASP A 343 20.83 0.29 -20.18
CA ASP A 343 22.13 0.69 -19.66
C ASP A 343 22.38 0.23 -18.20
N GLY A 344 21.47 -0.55 -17.60
CA GLY A 344 21.57 -1.00 -16.21
C GLY A 344 21.13 0.03 -15.16
N GLY A 345 20.84 1.27 -15.56
CA GLY A 345 20.32 2.31 -14.68
C GLY A 345 18.81 2.18 -14.40
N LYS A 346 18.38 2.41 -13.16
CA LYS A 346 16.95 2.45 -12.79
C LYS A 346 16.20 3.53 -13.58
N MET A 347 15.03 3.20 -14.13
CA MET A 347 14.19 4.16 -14.86
C MET A 347 13.70 5.27 -13.93
N SER A 348 13.59 6.49 -14.47
CA SER A 348 12.96 7.59 -13.74
C SER A 348 11.46 7.31 -13.51
N TYR A 349 10.89 7.87 -12.44
CA TYR A 349 9.47 7.74 -12.15
C TYR A 349 8.56 8.09 -13.34
N THR A 350 8.91 9.15 -14.09
CA THR A 350 8.17 9.59 -15.27
C THR A 350 8.22 8.53 -16.39
N ALA A 351 9.37 7.90 -16.59
CA ALA A 351 9.55 6.83 -17.58
C ALA A 351 8.76 5.58 -17.18
N ILE A 352 8.82 5.16 -15.92
CA ILE A 352 8.01 4.05 -15.38
C ILE A 352 6.52 4.30 -15.61
N CYS A 353 6.05 5.52 -15.32
CA CYS A 353 4.66 5.90 -15.56
C CYS A 353 4.28 5.90 -17.05
N ALA A 354 5.21 6.23 -17.94
CA ALA A 354 4.98 6.20 -19.38
C ALA A 354 4.83 4.76 -19.88
N ASP A 355 5.74 3.87 -19.46
CA ASP A 355 5.69 2.44 -19.78
C ASP A 355 4.39 1.79 -19.31
N LEU A 356 4.02 1.99 -18.05
CA LEU A 356 2.76 1.47 -17.49
C LEU A 356 1.52 2.00 -18.24
N ARG A 357 1.57 3.22 -18.77
CA ARG A 357 0.47 3.76 -19.60
C ARG A 357 0.45 3.12 -20.98
N MET A 358 1.61 2.87 -21.59
CA MET A 358 1.69 2.20 -22.89
C MET A 358 1.18 0.76 -22.79
N GLU A 359 1.57 0.03 -21.75
CA GLU A 359 1.12 -1.34 -21.52
C GLU A 359 -0.38 -1.43 -21.25
N ARG A 360 -0.93 -0.54 -20.40
CA ARG A 360 -2.39 -0.47 -20.20
C ARG A 360 -3.13 -0.12 -21.48
N LYS A 361 -2.58 0.80 -22.28
CA LYS A 361 -3.16 1.15 -23.59
C LYS A 361 -3.15 -0.07 -24.51
N LYS A 362 -2.03 -0.80 -24.60
CA LYS A 362 -1.90 -2.03 -25.40
C LYS A 362 -2.92 -3.08 -24.95
N ALA A 363 -3.00 -3.38 -23.65
CA ALA A 363 -3.97 -4.32 -23.12
C ALA A 363 -5.43 -3.91 -23.37
N ASP A 364 -5.74 -2.60 -23.29
CA ASP A 364 -7.07 -2.08 -23.63
C ASP A 364 -7.34 -2.15 -25.15
N ASP A 365 -6.33 -1.94 -26.00
CA ASP A 365 -6.42 -2.08 -27.46
C ASP A 365 -6.66 -3.55 -27.85
N ASP A 366 -5.92 -4.49 -27.23
CA ASP A 366 -6.04 -5.94 -27.44
C ASP A 366 -7.44 -6.44 -27.03
N LEU A 367 -7.93 -6.05 -25.84
CA LEU A 367 -9.28 -6.39 -25.39
C LEU A 367 -10.36 -5.75 -26.27
N ALA A 368 -10.14 -4.53 -26.76
CA ALA A 368 -11.09 -3.91 -27.67
C ALA A 368 -11.09 -4.58 -29.05
N ALA A 369 -9.96 -5.11 -29.52
CA ALA A 369 -9.89 -5.91 -30.73
C ALA A 369 -10.61 -7.26 -30.54
N GLN A 370 -10.35 -7.94 -29.42
CA GLN A 370 -11.05 -9.17 -29.04
C GLN A 370 -12.56 -8.97 -28.96
N ALA A 371 -13.03 -7.91 -28.29
CA ALA A 371 -14.44 -7.56 -28.22
C ALA A 371 -15.08 -7.33 -29.61
N ARG A 372 -14.36 -6.68 -30.54
CA ARG A 372 -14.86 -6.47 -31.90
C ARG A 372 -14.94 -7.78 -32.68
N ALA A 373 -13.96 -8.66 -32.52
CA ALA A 373 -13.93 -9.97 -33.18
C ALA A 373 -15.03 -10.90 -32.66
N GLU A 374 -15.24 -10.94 -31.34
CA GLU A 374 -16.19 -11.84 -30.69
C GLU A 374 -17.65 -11.44 -30.96
N TYR A 375 -17.98 -10.15 -30.84
CA TYR A 375 -19.38 -9.70 -30.97
C TYR A 375 -19.81 -9.36 -32.40
N GLY A 376 -18.87 -9.24 -33.36
CA GLY A 376 -19.17 -8.98 -34.78
C GLY A 376 -20.20 -7.85 -34.99
N GLU A 377 -21.33 -8.18 -35.60
CA GLU A 377 -22.43 -7.23 -35.86
C GLU A 377 -23.13 -6.73 -34.58
N GLU A 378 -23.16 -7.55 -33.52
CA GLU A 378 -23.74 -7.15 -32.23
C GLU A 378 -22.87 -6.14 -31.48
N PHE A 379 -21.62 -5.92 -31.91
CA PHE A 379 -20.69 -5.01 -31.25
C PHE A 379 -21.30 -3.62 -31.07
N LYS A 380 -21.96 -3.07 -32.08
CA LYS A 380 -22.59 -1.74 -31.99
C LYS A 380 -23.72 -1.69 -30.96
N VAL A 381 -24.44 -2.79 -30.78
CA VAL A 381 -25.56 -2.87 -29.83
C VAL A 381 -25.03 -2.96 -28.40
N LYS A 382 -24.11 -3.90 -28.14
CA LYS A 382 -23.53 -4.17 -26.82
C LYS A 382 -22.59 -3.05 -26.36
N PHE A 383 -21.75 -2.53 -27.26
CA PHE A 383 -20.77 -1.48 -26.98
C PHE A 383 -21.24 -0.11 -27.49
N SER A 384 -22.40 0.34 -27.03
CA SER A 384 -22.90 1.69 -27.29
C SER A 384 -23.29 2.42 -26.02
N TYR A 385 -23.21 3.74 -26.06
CA TYR A 385 -23.68 4.62 -25.00
C TYR A 385 -24.71 5.60 -25.53
N ARG A 386 -25.58 6.10 -24.65
CA ARG A 386 -26.57 7.12 -25.01
C ARG A 386 -25.89 8.49 -25.05
N CYS A 387 -25.87 9.12 -26.22
CA CYS A 387 -25.35 10.48 -26.35
C CYS A 387 -26.36 11.47 -25.78
N SER A 388 -25.98 12.24 -24.75
CA SER A 388 -26.90 13.14 -24.06
C SER A 388 -27.45 14.27 -24.93
N LYS A 389 -26.74 14.67 -25.98
CA LYS A 389 -27.15 15.78 -26.85
C LYS A 389 -28.22 15.38 -27.87
N THR A 390 -28.08 14.20 -28.46
CA THR A 390 -28.95 13.72 -29.55
C THR A 390 -29.89 12.61 -29.11
N ASN A 391 -29.75 12.13 -27.87
CA ASN A 391 -30.47 10.98 -27.31
C ASN A 391 -30.25 9.64 -28.02
N ALA A 392 -29.48 9.64 -29.11
CA ALA A 392 -29.16 8.47 -29.92
C ALA A 392 -28.11 7.58 -29.24
N ARG A 393 -28.15 6.27 -29.54
CA ARG A 393 -27.09 5.34 -29.17
C ARG A 393 -25.91 5.49 -30.13
N VAL A 394 -24.73 5.75 -29.58
CA VAL A 394 -23.48 5.90 -30.34
C VAL A 394 -22.55 4.77 -29.93
N ALA A 395 -22.00 4.05 -30.92
CA ALA A 395 -21.03 3.00 -30.68
C ALA A 395 -19.75 3.56 -30.04
N MET A 396 -19.19 2.83 -29.08
CA MET A 396 -17.94 3.21 -28.43
C MET A 396 -16.79 3.10 -29.42
N THR A 397 -15.97 4.14 -29.51
CA THR A 397 -14.80 4.18 -30.40
C THR A 397 -13.48 4.03 -29.65
N LYS A 398 -13.44 4.43 -28.37
CA LYS A 398 -12.22 4.41 -27.55
C LYS A 398 -11.97 3.01 -26.98
N SER A 399 -10.80 2.44 -27.24
CA SER A 399 -10.41 1.11 -26.77
C SER A 399 -10.57 0.93 -25.26
N SER A 400 -10.16 1.91 -24.45
CA SER A 400 -10.31 1.82 -22.98
C SER A 400 -11.76 1.79 -22.51
N ALA A 401 -12.68 2.44 -23.21
CA ALA A 401 -14.12 2.37 -22.90
C ALA A 401 -14.69 1.00 -23.29
N ILE A 402 -14.28 0.47 -24.45
CA ILE A 402 -14.66 -0.85 -24.95
C ILE A 402 -14.13 -1.94 -24.00
N ALA A 403 -12.84 -1.93 -23.67
CA ALA A 403 -12.20 -2.89 -22.76
C ALA A 403 -12.85 -2.89 -21.38
N LYS A 404 -13.21 -1.70 -20.84
CA LYS A 404 -13.95 -1.61 -19.57
C LYS A 404 -15.32 -2.30 -19.64
N GLU A 405 -16.07 -2.07 -20.72
CA GLU A 405 -17.38 -2.68 -20.90
C GLU A 405 -17.27 -4.20 -21.16
N TYR A 406 -16.24 -4.63 -21.89
CA TYR A 406 -15.97 -6.04 -22.16
C TYR A 406 -15.70 -6.81 -20.86
N ARG A 407 -14.84 -6.27 -19.99
CA ARG A 407 -14.60 -6.83 -18.65
C ARG A 407 -15.90 -6.90 -17.84
N ARG A 408 -16.76 -5.87 -17.90
CA ARG A 408 -18.04 -5.84 -17.18
C ARG A 408 -18.99 -6.95 -17.64
N LEU A 409 -19.04 -7.22 -18.94
CA LEU A 409 -19.89 -8.28 -19.51
C LEU A 409 -19.42 -9.69 -19.16
N HIS A 410 -18.12 -9.89 -18.96
CA HIS A 410 -17.50 -11.20 -18.66
C HIS A 410 -17.23 -11.46 -17.16
N SER A 411 -17.47 -10.47 -16.30
CA SER A 411 -17.32 -10.63 -14.85
C SER A 411 -18.63 -11.03 -14.15
N ALA A 412 -19.71 -11.23 -14.92
CA ALA A 412 -21.02 -11.67 -14.46
C ALA A 412 -21.25 -13.11 -14.91
#